data_AF-R6NWM1-F1
#
_entry.id   AF-R6NWM1-F1
#
_cell.length_a   1.000
_cell.length_b   1.000
_cell.length_c   1.000
_cell.angle_alpha   90.00
_cell.angle_beta   90.00
_cell.angle_gamma   90.00
#
_symmetry.space_group_name_H-M   'P 1'
#
loop_
_entity.id
_entity.type
_entity.pdbx_description
1 polymer ?
#
loop_
_entity_poly.entity_id
_entity_poly.type
_entity_poly.pdbx_seq_one_letter_code
_entity_poly.pdbx_strand_id
1 'polypeptide(L)'
;MTKAHTSDCDLANINPFRYRGYVYDSETGLYYLKSRYYDPVTGRFLNADMYCDTQSNIFGTNMFAYCNNNWVNQINPEGTDAYMVQFGNAVRLFDTSITN
;
A
#
# COMPACT_ATOMS: atom_id res chain seq x y z
N MET A 1 31.45 15.65 -22.45
CA MET A 1 31.57 15.69 -20.98
C MET A 1 30.67 14.61 -20.41
N THR A 2 31.17 13.38 -20.34
CA THR A 2 30.46 12.22 -19.77
C THR A 2 30.45 12.39 -18.26
N LYS A 3 29.29 12.77 -17.70
CA LYS A 3 29.12 12.85 -16.25
C LYS A 3 29.01 11.42 -15.73
N ALA A 4 30.09 10.94 -15.11
CA ALA A 4 30.10 9.64 -14.45
C ALA A 4 28.96 9.61 -13.40
N HIS A 5 28.09 8.62 -13.51
CA HIS A 5 27.09 8.30 -12.50
C HIS A 5 27.84 7.88 -11.25
N THR A 6 28.01 8.84 -10.35
CA THR A 6 28.81 8.71 -9.14
C THR A 6 27.97 7.96 -8.12
N SER A 7 28.48 6.84 -7.63
CA SER A 7 27.99 6.03 -6.50
C SER A 7 26.59 5.40 -6.64
N ASP A 8 26.51 4.10 -6.33
CA ASP A 8 25.27 3.30 -6.36
C ASP A 8 24.14 3.89 -5.48
N CYS A 9 24.49 4.73 -4.50
CA CYS A 9 23.54 5.45 -3.66
C CYS A 9 22.82 6.62 -4.36
N ASP A 10 23.37 7.19 -5.43
CA ASP A 10 22.72 8.28 -6.17
C ASP A 10 21.55 7.76 -7.00
N LEU A 11 21.67 6.57 -7.61
CA LEU A 11 20.56 5.95 -8.35
C LEU A 11 19.39 5.59 -7.43
N ALA A 12 19.68 5.13 -6.21
CA ALA A 12 18.66 4.83 -5.20
C ALA A 12 17.95 6.09 -4.69
N ASN A 13 18.64 7.24 -4.66
CA ASN A 13 18.07 8.53 -4.29
C ASN A 13 17.30 9.20 -5.45
N ILE A 14 17.71 8.94 -6.70
CA ILE A 14 16.99 9.41 -7.89
C ILE A 14 15.67 8.66 -8.07
N ASN A 15 15.57 7.41 -7.65
CA ASN A 15 14.36 6.62 -7.82
C ASN A 15 13.30 6.91 -6.74
N PRO A 16 12.20 7.63 -7.06
CA PRO A 16 11.14 7.91 -6.10
C PRO A 16 10.28 6.68 -5.81
N PHE A 17 10.21 5.72 -6.75
CA PHE A 17 9.39 4.53 -6.62
C PHE A 17 10.18 3.41 -5.95
N ARG A 18 9.78 3.03 -4.74
CA ARG A 18 10.49 2.01 -3.94
C ARG A 18 9.59 0.82 -3.67
N TYR A 19 9.27 0.55 -2.41
CA TYR A 19 8.47 -0.60 -1.99
C TYR A 19 7.15 -0.68 -2.77
N ARG A 20 6.91 -1.82 -3.44
CA ARG A 20 5.71 -2.11 -4.24
C ARG A 20 5.32 -1.03 -5.27
N GLY A 21 6.28 -0.21 -5.71
CA GLY A 21 6.03 0.88 -6.66
C GLY A 21 5.37 2.12 -6.02
N TYR A 22 5.34 2.22 -4.69
CA TYR A 22 4.92 3.44 -4.00
C TYR A 22 6.00 4.49 -4.03
N VAL A 23 5.58 5.75 -4.03
CA VAL A 23 6.48 6.90 -3.93
C VAL A 23 6.97 7.00 -2.49
N TYR A 24 8.29 6.95 -2.31
CA TYR A 24 8.92 7.18 -1.02
C TYR A 24 9.29 8.66 -0.87
N ASP A 25 8.81 9.27 0.20
CA ASP A 25 9.21 10.60 0.60
C ASP A 25 10.43 10.51 1.53
N SER A 26 11.58 10.97 1.04
CA SER A 26 12.84 10.93 1.78
C SER A 26 12.91 11.92 2.94
N GLU A 27 12.10 12.98 2.93
CA GLU A 27 12.10 13.98 4.00
C GLU A 27 11.35 13.46 5.23
N THR A 28 10.24 12.77 5.01
CA THR A 28 9.37 12.24 6.09
C THR A 28 9.62 10.77 6.42
N GLY A 29 10.22 10.00 5.51
CA GLY A 29 10.40 8.56 5.64
C GLY A 29 9.11 7.76 5.40
N LEU A 30 8.09 8.38 4.82
CA LEU A 30 6.78 7.79 4.58
C LEU A 30 6.61 7.35 3.12
N TYR A 31 5.70 6.40 2.90
CA TYR A 31 5.27 6.00 1.56
C TYR A 31 3.94 6.63 1.22
N TYR A 32 3.85 7.27 0.06
CA TYR A 32 2.60 7.80 -0.46
C TYR A 32 1.86 6.76 -1.31
N LEU A 33 0.70 6.34 -0.82
CA LEU A 33 -0.21 5.40 -1.46
C LEU A 33 -1.45 6.14 -1.99
N LYS A 34 -1.23 7.22 -2.77
CA LYS A 34 -2.24 8.08 -3.43
C LYS A 34 -3.27 8.76 -2.52
N SER A 35 -3.99 8.01 -1.72
CA SER A 35 -4.98 8.53 -0.76
C SER A 35 -4.41 8.67 0.64
N ARG A 36 -3.39 7.87 1.00
CA ARG A 36 -2.86 7.78 2.38
C ARG A 36 -1.34 7.71 2.42
N TYR A 37 -0.79 8.15 3.55
CA TYR A 37 0.60 7.96 3.90
C TYR A 37 0.77 6.70 4.76
N TYR A 38 1.69 5.83 4.37
CA TYR A 38 2.07 4.62 5.07
C TYR A 38 3.41 4.80 5.76
N ASP A 39 3.45 4.48 7.05
CA ASP A 39 4.67 4.46 7.84
C ASP A 39 5.25 3.03 7.88
N PRO A 40 6.44 2.81 7.29
CA PRO A 40 7.08 1.49 7.29
C PRO A 40 7.60 1.07 8.66
N VAL A 41 7.84 2.00 9.60
CA VAL A 41 8.36 1.71 10.93
C VAL A 41 7.27 1.12 11.82
N THR A 42 6.08 1.71 11.80
CA THR A 42 4.93 1.22 12.57
C THR A 42 4.09 0.17 11.83
N GLY A 43 4.23 0.07 10.51
CA GLY A 43 3.44 -0.85 9.68
C GLY A 43 1.97 -0.45 9.59
N ARG A 44 1.69 0.86 9.62
CA ARG A 44 0.34 1.45 9.71
C ARG A 44 0.19 2.63 8.76
N PHE A 45 -1.05 2.95 8.43
CA PHE A 45 -1.36 4.24 7.81
C PHE A 45 -1.39 5.36 8.84
N LEU A 46 -0.98 6.55 8.43
CA LEU A 46 -1.02 7.76 9.26
C LEU A 46 -2.44 8.36 9.33
N ASN A 47 -3.20 8.19 8.25
CA ASN A 47 -4.57 8.68 8.09
C ASN A 47 -5.56 7.52 8.10
N ALA A 48 -6.75 7.75 8.64
CA ALA A 48 -7.85 6.81 8.54
C ALA A 48 -8.26 6.59 7.07
N ASP A 49 -8.74 5.40 6.74
CA ASP A 49 -9.42 5.14 5.48
C ASP A 49 -10.64 6.06 5.29
N MET A 50 -11.10 6.23 4.06
CA MET A 50 -12.37 6.89 3.78
C MET A 50 -13.56 5.97 4.15
N TYR A 51 -13.38 4.65 4.08
CA TYR A 51 -14.42 3.67 4.36
C TYR A 51 -14.38 3.19 5.80
N CYS A 52 -15.42 3.44 6.59
CA CYS A 52 -15.51 2.98 7.99
C CYS A 52 -15.45 1.44 8.17
N ASP A 53 -15.71 0.70 7.10
CA ASP A 53 -15.55 -0.74 7.01
C ASP A 53 -15.28 -1.12 5.55
N THR A 54 -14.18 -1.82 5.31
CA THR A 54 -13.80 -2.34 3.98
C THR A 54 -14.45 -3.69 3.68
N GLN A 55 -15.39 -4.16 4.54
CA GLN A 55 -16.08 -5.45 4.45
C GLN A 55 -15.11 -6.65 4.42
N SER A 56 -13.86 -6.42 4.84
CA SER A 56 -12.75 -7.37 4.77
C SER A 56 -12.68 -8.29 5.99
N ASN A 57 -13.82 -8.50 6.70
CA ASN A 57 -13.93 -9.15 8.03
C ASN A 57 -13.62 -8.18 9.20
N ILE A 58 -13.49 -8.70 10.42
CA ILE A 58 -13.15 -7.94 11.65
C ILE A 58 -11.94 -7.01 11.50
N PHE A 59 -11.02 -7.30 10.58
CA PHE A 59 -9.84 -6.49 10.30
C PHE A 59 -10.14 -5.27 9.42
N GLY A 60 -11.23 -5.30 8.65
CA GLY A 60 -11.68 -4.22 7.77
C GLY A 60 -12.24 -2.99 8.51
N THR A 61 -12.52 -3.13 9.80
CA THR A 61 -12.91 -2.01 10.68
C THR A 61 -11.71 -1.22 11.20
N ASN A 62 -10.47 -1.73 11.03
CA ASN A 62 -9.27 -1.00 11.41
C ASN A 62 -8.80 -0.08 10.29
N MET A 63 -9.22 1.17 10.39
CA MET A 63 -8.96 2.26 9.43
C MET A 63 -7.48 2.58 9.19
N PHE A 64 -6.59 2.11 10.06
CA PHE A 64 -5.15 2.36 10.00
C PHE A 64 -4.36 1.10 9.61
N ALA A 65 -5.03 -0.04 9.41
CA ALA A 65 -4.36 -1.29 9.09
C ALA A 65 -3.84 -1.29 7.64
N TYR A 66 -2.57 -1.64 7.48
CA TYR A 66 -2.01 -1.93 6.16
C TYR A 66 -2.23 -3.40 5.81
N CYS A 67 -2.84 -3.66 4.65
CA CYS A 67 -2.99 -5.00 4.08
C CYS A 67 -3.63 -6.04 5.04
N ASN A 68 -4.60 -5.62 5.87
CA ASN A 68 -5.22 -6.46 6.92
C ASN A 68 -4.20 -7.18 7.82
N ASN A 69 -3.06 -6.54 8.13
CA ASN A 69 -1.92 -7.12 8.84
C ASN A 69 -1.27 -8.34 8.15
N ASN A 70 -1.50 -8.52 6.85
CA ASN A 70 -0.96 -9.60 6.05
C ASN A 70 -0.23 -9.07 4.81
N TRP A 71 0.78 -8.22 5.02
CA TRP A 71 1.55 -7.54 3.96
C TRP A 71 2.32 -8.49 3.02
N VAL A 72 2.51 -9.76 3.41
CA VAL A 72 3.14 -10.78 2.58
C VAL A 72 2.19 -11.22 1.48
N ASN A 73 0.93 -11.49 1.83
CA ASN A 73 -0.06 -12.06 0.92
C ASN A 73 -1.02 -11.01 0.34
N GLN A 74 -1.02 -9.78 0.86
CA GLN A 74 -1.91 -8.71 0.42
C GLN A 74 -1.14 -7.46 -0.05
N ILE A 75 -1.77 -6.72 -0.95
CA ILE A 75 -1.32 -5.44 -1.49
C ILE A 75 -2.46 -4.43 -1.41
N ASN A 76 -2.16 -3.16 -1.14
CA ASN A 76 -3.12 -2.07 -1.24
C ASN A 76 -2.65 -1.04 -2.28
N PRO A 77 -2.98 -1.19 -3.58
CA PRO A 77 -2.43 -0.35 -4.64
C PRO A 77 -2.89 1.10 -4.61
N GLU A 78 -4.14 1.33 -4.19
CA GLU A 78 -4.79 2.66 -4.21
C GLU A 78 -4.85 3.32 -2.82
N GLY A 79 -4.31 2.65 -1.80
CA GLY A 79 -4.46 3.11 -0.42
C GLY A 79 -5.91 3.11 0.04
N THR A 80 -6.76 2.18 -0.42
CA THR A 80 -8.14 1.99 0.07
C THR A 80 -8.28 0.56 0.57
N ASP A 81 -8.52 -0.39 -0.31
CA ASP A 81 -8.73 -1.79 0.06
C ASP A 81 -7.50 -2.66 -0.19
N ALA A 82 -7.35 -3.68 0.63
CA ALA A 82 -6.31 -4.69 0.49
C ALA A 82 -6.77 -5.84 -0.42
N TYR A 83 -5.93 -6.22 -1.38
CA TYR A 83 -6.15 -7.28 -2.36
C TYR A 83 -5.16 -8.42 -2.13
N MET A 84 -5.61 -9.67 -2.26
CA MET A 84 -4.71 -10.83 -2.21
C MET A 84 -3.81 -10.89 -3.45
N VAL A 85 -2.53 -11.18 -3.26
CA VAL A 85 -1.51 -11.22 -4.32
C VAL A 85 -1.64 -12.49 -5.21
N GLN A 86 -2.31 -13.56 -4.75
CA GLN A 86 -2.23 -14.88 -5.39
C GLN A 86 -3.34 -15.23 -6.42
N PHE A 87 -4.28 -14.36 -6.76
CA PHE A 87 -5.30 -14.72 -7.76
C PHE A 87 -5.21 -13.84 -9.01
N GLY A 88 -4.50 -14.37 -10.02
CA GLY A 88 -4.81 -14.04 -11.40
C GLY A 88 -6.29 -14.38 -11.65
N ASN A 89 -7.04 -13.39 -12.14
CA ASN A 89 -8.51 -13.32 -12.22
C ASN A 89 -9.16 -12.90 -10.90
N ALA A 90 -9.25 -11.58 -10.71
CA ALA A 90 -10.05 -10.95 -9.66
C ALA A 90 -11.55 -11.20 -9.89
N VAL A 91 -12.04 -12.38 -9.48
CA VAL A 91 -13.41 -12.46 -9.01
C VAL A 91 -13.41 -11.74 -7.66
N ARG A 92 -14.12 -10.62 -7.57
CA ARG A 92 -14.47 -10.01 -6.28
C ARG A 92 -15.25 -11.07 -5.51
N LEU A 93 -14.61 -11.79 -4.59
CA LEU A 93 -15.29 -12.81 -3.76
C LEU A 93 -16.16 -12.20 -2.66
N PHE A 94 -16.67 -10.98 -2.87
CA PHE A 94 -17.65 -10.32 -2.02
C PHE A 94 -18.58 -9.48 -2.90
N ASP A 95 -19.21 -10.12 -3.90
CA ASP A 95 -20.54 -9.67 -4.30
C ASP A 95 -21.53 -10.35 -3.35
N THR A 96 -21.93 -9.63 -2.31
CA THR A 96 -22.97 -10.05 -1.37
C THR A 96 -24.35 -9.62 -1.87
N SER A 97 -24.65 -9.72 -3.18
CA SER A 97 -26.02 -9.60 -3.70
C SER A 97 -26.59 -10.91 -4.25
N ILE A 98 -26.24 -12.06 -3.66
CA ILE A 98 -27.02 -13.29 -3.82
C ILE A 98 -27.36 -13.86 -2.45
N THR A 99 -28.33 -13.25 -1.78
CA THR A 99 -29.30 -14.00 -0.98
C THR A 99 -30.57 -13.17 -0.81
N ASN A 100 -31.65 -13.72 -1.38
CA ASN A 100 -33.02 -13.23 -1.56
C ASN A 100 -33.26 -12.22 -2.69
#